data_AF-A0A417YK05-F1
#
_entry.id   AF-A0A417YK05-F1
#
_cell.length_a   1.000
_cell.length_b   1.000
_cell.length_c   1.000
_cell.angle_alpha   90.00
_cell.angle_beta   90.00
_cell.angle_gamma   90.00
#
_symmetry.space_group_name_H-M   'P 1'
#
loop_
_entity.id
_entity.type
_entity.pdbx_description
1 polymer ?
#
loop_
_entity_poly.entity_id
_entity_poly.type
_entity_poly.pdbx_seq_one_letter_code
_entity_poly.pdbx_strand_id
1 'polypeptide(L)' 'MEKKKKDKMRLTLTSTQEVLYQREFKAADRAAGFEGPKLRKR' A
#
# COMPACT_ATOMS: atom_id res chain seq x y z
N MET A 1 -0.71 -24.90 -16.12
CA MET A 1 -0.36 -24.43 -14.75
C MET A 1 0.45 -23.13 -14.76
N GLU A 2 1.44 -22.96 -15.66
CA GLU A 2 2.29 -21.76 -15.69
C GLU A 2 1.59 -20.43 -15.98
N LYS A 3 0.63 -20.39 -16.90
CA LYS A 3 -0.13 -19.17 -17.23
C LYS A 3 -0.83 -18.60 -15.98
N LYS A 4 -1.50 -19.46 -15.22
CA LYS A 4 -2.14 -19.11 -13.94
C LYS A 4 -1.16 -18.57 -12.89
N LYS A 5 0.10 -19.02 -12.87
CA LYS A 5 1.14 -18.50 -11.96
C LYS A 5 1.59 -17.09 -12.38
N LYS A 6 1.78 -16.86 -13.69
CA LYS A 6 2.13 -15.54 -14.23
C LYS A 6 1.04 -14.50 -13.98
N ASP A 7 -0.22 -14.87 -14.11
CA ASP A 7 -1.33 -13.96 -13.84
C ASP A 7 -1.41 -13.58 -12.36
N LYS A 8 -1.21 -14.54 -11.44
CA LYS A 8 -1.12 -14.24 -10.00
C LYS A 8 0.00 -13.26 -9.67
N MET A 9 1.19 -13.45 -10.25
CA MET A 9 2.32 -12.53 -10.03
C MET A 9 2.07 -11.12 -10.58
N ARG A 10 1.24 -10.97 -11.62
CA ARG A 10 0.83 -9.65 -12.14
C ARG A 10 -0.23 -8.97 -11.27
N LEU A 11 -1.02 -9.75 -10.56
CA LEU A 11 -2.10 -9.27 -9.68
C LEU A 11 -1.61 -8.95 -8.26
N THR A 12 -0.42 -9.41 -7.88
CA THR A 12 0.19 -9.13 -6.58
C THR A 12 1.34 -8.16 -6.72
N LEU A 13 1.36 -7.11 -5.91
CA LEU A 13 2.54 -6.26 -5.79
C LEU A 13 3.68 -7.04 -5.16
N THR A 14 4.90 -6.78 -5.62
CA THR A 14 6.09 -7.26 -4.92
C THR A 14 6.20 -6.57 -3.56
N SER A 15 6.83 -7.22 -2.58
CA SER A 15 6.98 -6.65 -1.24
C SER A 15 7.57 -5.23 -1.25
N THR A 16 8.53 -4.95 -2.14
CA THR A 16 9.09 -3.61 -2.31
C THR A 16 8.05 -2.62 -2.84
N GLN A 17 7.24 -3.02 -3.84
CA GLN A 17 6.15 -2.18 -4.36
C GLN A 17 5.08 -1.90 -3.32
N GLU A 18 4.73 -2.87 -2.47
CA GLU A 18 3.75 -2.68 -1.39
C GLU A 18 4.23 -1.63 -0.38
N VAL A 19 5.50 -1.70 0.03
CA VAL A 19 6.09 -0.73 0.97
C VAL A 19 6.14 0.66 0.38
N LEU A 20 6.55 0.78 -0.89
CA LEU A 20 6.57 2.06 -1.60
C LEU A 20 5.16 2.63 -1.73
N TYR A 21 4.20 1.83 -2.17
CA TYR A 21 2.79 2.22 -2.28
C TYR A 21 2.24 2.72 -0.95
N GLN A 22 2.47 2.00 0.16
CA GLN A 22 2.04 2.44 1.49
C GLN A 22 2.68 3.75 1.92
N ARG A 23 3.96 3.99 1.60
CA ARG A 23 4.67 5.22 1.92
C ARG A 23 4.15 6.40 1.13
N GLU A 24 4.00 6.24 -0.17
CA GLU A 24 3.49 7.26 -1.08
C GLU A 24 2.06 7.63 -0.73
N PHE A 25 1.22 6.63 -0.45
CA PHE A 25 -0.16 6.84 -0.04
C PHE A 25 -0.23 7.67 1.25
N LYS A 26 0.52 7.30 2.29
CA LYS A 26 0.57 8.07 3.55
C LYS A 26 1.10 9.49 3.38
N ALA A 27 2.05 9.69 2.47
CA ALA A 27 2.59 11.01 2.16
C ALA A 27 1.55 11.88 1.44
N ALA A 28 0.84 11.31 0.47
CA ALA A 28 -0.25 11.97 -0.25
C ALA A 28 -1.42 12.31 0.69
N ASP A 29 -1.84 11.37 1.53
CA ASP A 29 -2.86 11.58 2.56
C ASP A 29 -2.49 12.76 3.47
N ARG A 30 -1.25 12.79 3.96
CA ARG A 30 -0.76 13.90 4.79
C ARG A 30 -0.77 15.22 4.03
N ALA A 31 -0.35 15.23 2.77
CA ALA A 31 -0.38 16.41 1.92
C ALA A 31 -1.81 16.90 1.66
N ALA A 32 -2.78 15.97 1.61
CA ALA A 32 -4.20 16.26 1.54
C ALA A 32 -4.84 16.65 2.90
N GLY A 33 -4.06 16.69 3.99
CA GLY A 33 -4.52 17.07 5.32
C GLY A 33 -5.11 15.92 6.16
N PHE A 34 -4.97 14.67 5.73
CA PHE A 34 -5.37 13.50 6.53
C PHE A 34 -4.31 13.20 7.60
N GLU A 35 -4.65 13.47 8.87
CA GLU A 35 -3.77 13.22 10.03
C GLU A 35 -3.90 11.81 10.62
N GLY A 36 -4.71 10.95 9.99
CA GLY A 36 -5.03 9.63 10.51
C GLY A 36 -5.97 9.66 11.72
N PRO A 37 -6.44 8.48 12.18
CA PRO A 37 -7.21 8.42 13.40
C PRO A 37 -6.34 8.88 14.58
N LYS A 38 -6.77 9.95 15.26
CA LYS A 38 -6.18 10.35 16.55
C LYS A 38 -6.29 9.15 17.47
N LEU A 39 -5.15 8.53 17.82
CA LEU A 39 -5.13 7.51 18.87
C LEU A 39 -5.79 8.17 20.08
N ARG A 40 -7.00 7.73 20.42
CA ARG A 40 -7.61 8.06 21.70
C ARG A 40 -6.68 7.47 22.74
N LYS A 41 -5.81 8.32 23.31
CA LYS A 41 -5.01 7.96 24.49
C LYS A 41 -6.04 7.51 25.53
N ARG A 42 -5.97 6.22 25.88
CA ARG A 42 -6.68 5.68 27.03
C ARG A 42 -6.15 6.33 28.29
#